data_AF-A0A4Y8Y617-F1
#
_entry.id   AF-A0A4Y8Y617-F1
#
_cell.length_a   1.000
_cell.length_b   1.000
_cell.length_c   1.000
_cell.angle_alpha   90.00
_cell.angle_beta   90.00
_cell.angle_gamma   90.00
#
_symmetry.space_group_name_H-M   'P 1'
#
loop_
_entity.id
_entity.type
_entity.pdbx_description
1 polymer ?
#
loop_
_entity_poly.entity_id
_entity_poly.type
_entity_poly.pdbx_seq_one_letter_code
_entity_poly.pdbx_strand_id
1 'polypeptide(L)'
;MGPIRTIPLAPSPDIPDDKCPARRKEWWDGLSEDQRREYLAVAPDLIGNLDGIPALVRDAANRAYLPVLIDSLAQQSGPEARTKLEGLRAIERTLATPRMYLLGIGDEATGRAIVSYGNPDTSKTVTTHVPDPGTRLNADFAGETLRRTLTARAQPPSSAAIIWLTTDTARETPAYAEFLSGLAATNTAGEQSS
;
A
#
# COMPACT_ATOMS: atom_id res chain seq x y z
N MET A 1 13.02 -18.20 -36.76
CA MET A 1 13.11 -17.85 -35.33
C MET A 1 14.11 -16.72 -35.19
N GLY A 2 13.66 -15.51 -34.85
CA GLY A 2 14.56 -14.40 -34.56
C GLY A 2 15.23 -14.60 -33.19
N PRO A 3 16.42 -14.04 -32.96
CA PRO A 3 17.07 -14.14 -31.66
C PRO A 3 16.21 -13.48 -30.58
N ILE A 4 16.11 -14.15 -29.42
CA ILE A 4 15.55 -13.55 -28.20
C ILE A 4 16.41 -12.32 -27.91
N ARG A 5 15.85 -11.12 -28.09
CA ARG A 5 16.48 -9.90 -27.61
C ARG A 5 16.50 -9.98 -26.09
N THR A 6 17.66 -10.29 -25.52
CA THR A 6 17.95 -10.00 -24.12
C THR A 6 17.88 -8.49 -24.00
N ILE A 7 16.76 -7.96 -23.49
CA ILE A 7 16.67 -6.56 -23.13
C ILE A 7 17.70 -6.40 -21.99
N PRO A 8 18.77 -5.61 -22.16
CA PRO A 8 19.68 -5.39 -21.06
C PRO A 8 18.88 -4.74 -19.93
N LEU A 9 18.93 -5.35 -18.75
CA LEU A 9 18.51 -4.71 -17.50
C LEU A 9 19.34 -3.43 -17.39
N ALA A 10 18.77 -2.29 -17.80
CA ALA A 10 19.32 -1.02 -17.37
C ALA A 10 19.39 -1.08 -15.84
N PRO A 11 20.48 -0.62 -15.20
CA PRO A 11 20.49 -0.51 -13.75
C PRO A 11 19.30 0.36 -13.39
N SER A 12 18.28 -0.23 -12.77
CA SER A 12 17.15 0.53 -12.28
C SER A 12 17.73 1.56 -11.30
N PRO A 13 17.51 2.87 -11.51
CA PRO A 13 18.14 3.88 -10.66
C PRO A 13 17.80 3.61 -9.21
N ASP A 14 18.80 3.67 -8.32
CA ASP A 14 18.63 3.34 -6.91
C ASP A 14 17.44 4.11 -6.31
N ILE A 15 16.58 3.38 -5.59
CA ILE A 15 15.41 3.96 -4.92
C ILE A 15 15.91 4.97 -3.88
N PRO A 16 15.39 6.21 -3.84
CA PRO A 16 15.77 7.18 -2.81
C PRO A 16 15.57 6.63 -1.39
N ASP A 17 16.64 6.58 -0.62
CA ASP A 17 16.74 6.00 0.73
C ASP A 17 16.43 7.00 1.85
N ASP A 18 16.44 8.30 1.54
CA ASP A 18 16.23 9.45 2.45
C ASP A 18 14.81 9.57 3.02
N LYS A 19 13.93 8.61 2.72
CA LYS A 19 12.52 8.54 3.13
C LYS A 19 11.65 9.72 2.68
N CYS A 20 12.14 10.64 1.85
CA CYS A 20 11.39 11.80 1.43
C CYS A 20 10.34 11.41 0.37
N PRO A 21 9.02 11.54 0.64
CA PRO A 21 8.01 11.14 -0.34
C PRO A 21 8.04 11.98 -1.63
N ALA A 22 8.37 13.27 -1.54
CA ALA A 22 8.50 14.14 -2.70
C ALA A 22 9.65 13.69 -3.62
N ARG A 23 10.82 13.36 -3.06
CA ARG A 23 11.97 12.82 -3.82
C ARG A 23 11.64 11.49 -4.48
N ARG A 24 10.91 10.60 -3.79
CA ARG A 24 10.45 9.32 -4.36
C ARG A 24 9.45 9.52 -5.48
N LYS A 25 8.57 10.52 -5.37
CA LYS A 25 7.68 10.91 -6.46
C LYS A 25 8.47 11.40 -7.68
N GLU A 26 9.40 12.32 -7.49
CA GLU A 26 10.26 12.83 -8.58
C GLU A 26 11.03 11.70 -9.27
N TRP A 27 11.59 10.78 -8.48
CA TRP A 27 12.26 9.58 -8.99
C TRP A 27 11.31 8.71 -9.82
N TRP A 28 10.13 8.39 -9.29
CA TRP A 28 9.13 7.57 -9.98
C TRP A 28 8.62 8.22 -11.27
N ASP A 29 8.39 9.53 -11.24
CA ASP A 29 7.96 10.33 -12.38
C ASP A 29 9.05 10.42 -13.47
N GLY A 30 10.32 10.33 -13.09
CA GLY A 30 11.47 10.27 -13.99
C GLY A 30 11.70 8.90 -14.66
N LEU A 31 11.07 7.83 -14.18
CA LEU A 31 11.18 6.49 -14.79
C LEU A 31 10.43 6.42 -16.12
N SER A 32 10.99 5.68 -17.09
CA SER A 32 10.27 5.26 -18.28
C SER A 32 9.15 4.26 -17.94
N GLU A 33 8.18 4.12 -18.84
CA GLU A 33 7.10 3.11 -18.68
C GLU A 33 7.66 1.68 -18.57
N ASP A 34 8.73 1.36 -19.30
CA ASP A 34 9.40 0.07 -19.24
C ASP A 34 10.00 -0.19 -17.86
N GLN A 35 10.69 0.81 -17.28
CA GLN A 35 11.24 0.71 -15.94
C GLN A 35 10.16 0.55 -14.88
N ARG A 36 9.05 1.31 -14.97
CA ARG A 36 7.91 1.17 -14.03
C ARG A 36 7.28 -0.22 -14.12
N ARG A 37 7.12 -0.76 -15.33
CA ARG A 37 6.61 -2.13 -15.54
C ARG A 37 7.56 -3.18 -14.98
N GLU A 38 8.87 -2.99 -15.15
CA GLU A 38 9.88 -3.89 -14.60
C GLU A 38 9.82 -3.95 -13.07
N TYR A 39 9.73 -2.80 -12.40
CA TYR A 39 9.58 -2.76 -10.94
C TYR A 39 8.32 -3.50 -10.47
N LEU A 40 7.18 -3.30 -11.14
CA LEU A 40 5.93 -4.01 -10.80
C LEU A 40 6.03 -5.52 -11.01
N ALA A 41 6.81 -5.97 -11.99
CA ALA A 41 6.94 -7.39 -12.33
C ALA A 41 7.96 -8.12 -11.45
N VAL A 42 9.08 -7.47 -11.13
CA VAL A 42 10.26 -8.14 -10.56
C VAL A 42 10.48 -7.78 -9.09
N ALA A 43 10.12 -6.57 -8.67
CA ALA A 43 10.37 -6.08 -7.32
C ALA A 43 9.17 -5.29 -6.74
N PRO A 44 7.96 -5.88 -6.72
CA PRO A 44 6.77 -5.20 -6.23
C PRO A 44 6.85 -4.85 -4.73
N ASP A 45 7.55 -5.66 -3.93
CA ASP A 45 7.79 -5.43 -2.50
C ASP A 45 8.60 -4.16 -2.24
N LEU A 46 9.52 -3.80 -3.15
CA LEU A 46 10.34 -2.60 -3.02
C LEU A 46 9.55 -1.31 -3.20
N ILE A 47 8.46 -1.32 -3.97
CA ILE A 47 7.68 -0.11 -4.31
C ILE A 47 6.31 -0.05 -3.64
N GLY A 48 5.72 -1.20 -3.30
CA GLY A 48 4.33 -1.26 -2.80
C GLY A 48 4.13 -0.52 -1.47
N ASN A 49 5.15 -0.51 -0.62
CA ASN A 49 5.11 0.13 0.69
C ASN A 49 5.70 1.56 0.71
N LEU A 50 6.16 2.10 -0.43
CA LEU A 50 6.84 3.39 -0.47
C LEU A 50 5.86 4.56 -0.57
N ASP A 51 5.92 5.45 0.42
CA ASP A 51 5.26 6.75 0.35
C ASP A 51 5.93 7.64 -0.70
N GLY A 52 5.11 8.38 -1.45
CA GLY A 52 5.53 9.13 -2.64
C GLY A 52 5.29 8.41 -3.96
N ILE A 53 4.96 7.11 -3.93
CA ILE A 53 4.54 6.35 -5.11
C ILE A 53 3.01 6.46 -5.27
N PRO A 54 2.48 6.66 -6.49
CA PRO A 54 1.03 6.75 -6.71
C PRO A 54 0.26 5.55 -6.14
N ALA A 55 -0.92 5.81 -5.57
CA ALA A 55 -1.76 4.83 -4.91
C ALA A 55 -2.12 3.65 -5.82
N LEU A 56 -2.34 3.89 -7.11
CA LEU A 56 -2.60 2.83 -8.10
C LEU A 56 -1.40 1.91 -8.32
N VAL A 57 -0.20 2.47 -8.28
CA VAL A 57 1.04 1.69 -8.41
C VAL A 57 1.28 0.87 -7.14
N ARG A 58 1.10 1.48 -5.97
CA ARG A 58 1.18 0.78 -4.67
C ARG A 58 0.18 -0.35 -4.60
N ASP A 59 -1.07 -0.12 -5.02
CA ASP A 59 -2.10 -1.15 -5.10
C ASP A 59 -1.69 -2.31 -6.00
N ALA A 60 -1.25 -2.03 -7.23
CA ALA A 60 -0.80 -3.06 -8.16
C ALA A 60 0.37 -3.88 -7.61
N ALA A 61 1.38 -3.20 -7.05
CA ALA A 61 2.55 -3.84 -6.46
C ALA A 61 2.19 -4.70 -5.24
N ASN A 62 1.44 -4.15 -4.28
CA ASN A 62 1.06 -4.88 -3.08
C ASN A 62 0.12 -6.05 -3.38
N ARG A 63 -0.78 -5.93 -4.36
CA ARG A 63 -1.63 -7.05 -4.81
C ARG A 63 -0.81 -8.15 -5.49
N ALA A 64 0.23 -7.79 -6.23
CA ALA A 64 1.16 -8.76 -6.82
C ALA A 64 2.01 -9.47 -5.76
N TYR A 65 2.40 -8.76 -4.69
CA TYR A 65 3.20 -9.32 -3.60
C TYR A 65 2.39 -10.10 -2.55
N LEU A 66 1.11 -9.78 -2.36
CA LEU A 66 0.26 -10.38 -1.33
C LEU A 66 0.25 -11.93 -1.34
N PRO A 67 0.14 -12.63 -2.48
CA PRO A 67 0.22 -14.10 -2.51
C PRO A 67 1.55 -14.64 -1.98
N VAL A 68 2.67 -13.98 -2.29
CA VAL A 68 4.01 -14.37 -1.81
C VAL A 68 4.08 -14.26 -0.28
N LEU A 69 3.53 -13.19 0.28
CA LEU A 69 3.47 -12.99 1.74
C LEU A 69 2.57 -14.05 2.42
N ILE A 70 1.43 -14.38 1.81
CA ILE A 70 0.52 -15.45 2.26
C ILE A 70 1.24 -16.80 2.27
N ASP A 71 1.95 -17.14 1.20
CA ASP A 71 2.68 -18.41 1.08
C ASP A 71 3.84 -18.52 2.07
N SER A 72 4.55 -17.41 2.31
CA SER A 72 5.58 -17.33 3.34
C SER A 72 5.01 -17.60 4.74
N LEU A 73 3.91 -16.93 5.11
CA LEU A 73 3.26 -17.13 6.41
C LEU A 73 2.63 -18.51 6.56
N ALA A 74 2.14 -19.12 5.47
CA ALA A 74 1.58 -20.47 5.48
C ALA A 74 2.62 -21.55 5.84
N GLN A 75 3.91 -21.29 5.57
CA GLN A 75 5.02 -22.17 5.94
C GLN A 75 5.48 -21.98 7.40
N GLN A 76 5.12 -20.86 8.02
CA GLN A 76 5.48 -20.58 9.40
C GLN A 76 4.55 -21.32 10.38
N SER A 77 5.13 -21.78 11.48
CA SER A 77 4.37 -22.42 12.56
C SER A 77 4.10 -21.44 13.70
N GLY A 78 2.96 -21.60 14.37
CA GLY A 78 2.62 -20.86 15.58
C GLY A 78 1.31 -20.06 15.47
N PRO A 79 0.73 -19.67 16.63
CA PRO A 79 -0.56 -18.97 16.67
C PRO A 79 -0.51 -17.59 16.00
N GLU A 80 0.63 -16.91 16.07
CA GLU A 80 0.80 -15.59 15.46
C GLU A 80 0.78 -15.63 13.93
N ALA A 81 1.56 -16.54 13.33
CA ALA A 81 1.58 -16.74 11.88
C ALA A 81 0.19 -17.11 11.34
N ARG A 82 -0.53 -18.00 12.04
CA ARG A 82 -1.92 -18.37 11.70
C ARG A 82 -2.86 -17.17 11.72
N THR A 83 -2.77 -16.34 12.77
CA THR A 83 -3.61 -15.14 12.91
C THR A 83 -3.37 -14.15 11.76
N LYS A 84 -2.10 -13.89 11.42
CA LYS A 84 -1.73 -13.00 10.31
C LYS A 84 -2.18 -13.55 8.97
N LEU A 85 -1.98 -14.86 8.74
CA LEU A 85 -2.42 -15.53 7.52
C LEU A 85 -3.92 -15.39 7.31
N GLU A 86 -4.72 -15.60 8.35
CA GLU A 86 -6.17 -15.38 8.32
C GLU A 86 -6.52 -13.93 8.00
N GLY A 87 -5.80 -12.97 8.57
CA GLY A 87 -5.95 -11.55 8.28
C GLY A 87 -5.61 -11.19 6.83
N LEU A 88 -4.48 -11.64 6.29
CA LEU A 88 -4.08 -11.38 4.89
C LEU A 88 -5.04 -12.02 3.89
N ARG A 89 -5.52 -13.24 4.14
CA ARG A 89 -6.58 -13.86 3.34
C ARG A 89 -7.91 -13.13 3.42
N ALA A 90 -8.19 -12.46 4.54
CA ALA A 90 -9.36 -11.58 4.65
C ALA A 90 -9.17 -10.28 3.87
N ILE A 91 -7.96 -9.68 3.89
CA ILE A 91 -7.63 -8.54 3.03
C ILE A 91 -7.83 -8.92 1.55
N GLU A 92 -7.26 -10.03 1.10
CA GLU A 92 -7.39 -10.49 -0.29
C GLU A 92 -8.86 -10.55 -0.74
N ARG A 93 -9.74 -11.12 0.09
CA ARG A 93 -11.19 -11.15 -0.15
C ARG A 93 -11.82 -9.75 -0.17
N THR A 94 -11.45 -8.90 0.78
CA THR A 94 -11.97 -7.52 0.85
C THR A 94 -11.57 -6.70 -0.37
N LEU A 95 -10.36 -6.91 -0.88
CA LEU A 95 -9.81 -6.24 -2.05
C LEU A 95 -10.51 -6.60 -3.37
N ALA A 96 -11.34 -7.66 -3.40
CA ALA A 96 -12.25 -7.95 -4.51
C ALA A 96 -13.43 -6.96 -4.58
N THR A 97 -13.67 -6.19 -3.51
CA THR A 97 -14.66 -5.11 -3.52
C THR A 97 -14.15 -3.96 -4.40
N PRO A 98 -14.97 -3.41 -5.32
CA PRO A 98 -14.59 -2.27 -6.14
C PRO A 98 -14.12 -1.08 -5.30
N ARG A 99 -13.20 -0.30 -5.87
CA ARG A 99 -12.62 0.91 -5.26
C ARG A 99 -11.78 0.67 -4.01
N MET A 100 -11.41 -0.57 -3.69
CA MET A 100 -10.44 -0.86 -2.65
C MET A 100 -9.01 -0.82 -3.20
N TYR A 101 -8.12 -0.15 -2.49
CA TYR A 101 -6.70 -0.04 -2.84
C TYR A 101 -5.84 -0.50 -1.66
N LEU A 102 -4.84 -1.32 -1.94
CA LEU A 102 -3.87 -1.82 -0.98
C LEU A 102 -2.61 -0.95 -1.02
N LEU A 103 -2.49 -0.01 -0.09
CA LEU A 103 -1.40 0.97 -0.07
C LEU A 103 -0.18 0.48 0.72
N GLY A 104 -0.33 -0.56 1.53
CA GLY A 104 0.81 -1.23 2.14
C GLY A 104 0.43 -2.50 2.88
N ILE A 105 1.37 -3.44 2.93
CA ILE A 105 1.23 -4.74 3.59
C ILE A 105 2.56 -5.17 4.20
N GLY A 106 2.47 -6.01 5.23
CA GLY A 106 3.63 -6.64 5.83
C GLY A 106 3.24 -7.59 6.95
N ASP A 107 4.16 -8.48 7.33
CA ASP A 107 3.98 -9.48 8.37
C ASP A 107 4.68 -9.10 9.70
N GLU A 108 5.10 -7.85 9.84
CA GLU A 108 5.81 -7.38 11.03
C GLU A 108 4.89 -7.39 12.27
N ALA A 109 5.39 -7.90 13.41
CA ALA A 109 4.73 -7.87 14.72
C ALA A 109 3.23 -8.27 14.72
N THR A 110 2.26 -7.35 14.82
CA THR A 110 0.83 -7.72 14.77
C THR A 110 0.24 -7.78 13.35
N GLY A 111 1.07 -7.56 12.33
CA GLY A 111 0.74 -7.45 10.91
C GLY A 111 0.48 -6.00 10.50
N ARG A 112 0.90 -5.64 9.28
CA ARG A 112 0.68 -4.31 8.68
C ARG A 112 -0.32 -4.39 7.54
N ALA A 113 -1.26 -3.45 7.52
CA ALA A 113 -2.19 -3.29 6.41
C ALA A 113 -2.64 -1.84 6.29
N ILE A 114 -2.44 -1.23 5.13
CA ILE A 114 -2.93 0.10 4.79
C ILE A 114 -3.87 -0.05 3.61
N VAL A 115 -5.15 0.19 3.83
CA VAL A 115 -6.19 -0.02 2.81
C VAL A 115 -7.00 1.26 2.65
N SER A 116 -7.21 1.66 1.40
CA SER A 116 -8.05 2.79 1.03
C SER A 116 -9.33 2.33 0.34
N TYR A 117 -10.45 2.98 0.63
CA TYR A 117 -11.62 2.97 -0.24
C TYR A 117 -11.70 4.32 -0.96
N GLY A 118 -11.71 4.28 -2.30
CA GLY A 118 -11.49 5.46 -3.13
C GLY A 118 -10.00 5.72 -3.37
N ASN A 119 -9.67 6.35 -4.50
CA ASN A 119 -8.30 6.67 -4.85
C ASN A 119 -7.90 7.98 -4.14
N PRO A 120 -6.96 7.96 -3.18
CA PRO A 120 -6.57 9.16 -2.45
C PRO A 120 -5.85 10.19 -3.32
N ASP A 121 -5.19 9.78 -4.41
CA ASP A 121 -4.46 10.71 -5.30
C ASP A 121 -5.40 11.61 -6.11
N THR A 122 -6.64 11.17 -6.31
CA THR A 122 -7.65 11.90 -7.11
C THR A 122 -8.83 12.37 -6.27
N SER A 123 -8.81 12.14 -4.96
CA SER A 123 -9.93 12.49 -4.07
C SER A 123 -9.76 13.90 -3.51
N LYS A 124 -10.85 14.65 -3.45
CA LYS A 124 -10.91 15.99 -2.86
C LYS A 124 -10.80 15.96 -1.34
N THR A 125 -11.23 14.87 -0.73
CA THR A 125 -11.20 14.68 0.71
C THR A 125 -10.60 13.31 1.00
N VAL A 126 -9.56 13.27 1.83
CA VAL A 126 -8.95 12.03 2.29
C VAL A 126 -9.07 12.00 3.80
N THR A 127 -9.69 10.94 4.32
CA THR A 127 -9.79 10.71 5.77
C THR A 127 -8.96 9.49 6.14
N THR A 128 -8.18 9.60 7.20
CA THR A 128 -7.33 8.54 7.70
C THR A 128 -7.79 8.10 9.08
N HIS A 129 -7.76 6.81 9.34
CA HIS A 129 -8.07 6.22 10.63
C HIS A 129 -6.98 5.25 11.04
N VAL A 130 -6.37 5.52 12.18
CA VAL A 130 -5.43 4.62 12.85
C VAL A 130 -6.23 3.88 13.92
N PRO A 131 -6.29 2.53 13.89
CA PRO A 131 -6.92 1.74 14.94
C PRO A 131 -6.24 1.92 16.30
N ASP A 132 -6.90 1.49 17.36
CA ASP A 132 -6.34 1.55 18.71
C ASP A 132 -5.05 0.72 18.82
N PRO A 133 -4.07 1.17 19.64
CA PRO A 133 -2.86 0.41 19.90
C PRO A 133 -3.16 -1.03 20.32
N GLY A 134 -2.43 -1.98 19.73
CA GLY A 134 -2.62 -3.42 20.00
C GLY A 134 -3.68 -4.10 19.13
N THR A 135 -4.36 -3.36 18.25
CA THR A 135 -5.14 -3.97 17.17
C THR A 135 -4.25 -4.89 16.34
N ARG A 136 -4.77 -6.07 16.00
CA ARG A 136 -4.02 -7.10 15.27
C ARG A 136 -4.63 -7.33 13.90
N LEU A 137 -3.78 -7.66 12.94
CA LEU A 137 -4.24 -8.14 11.65
C LEU A 137 -4.77 -9.57 11.80
N ASN A 138 -6.09 -9.70 11.80
CA ASN A 138 -6.82 -10.96 11.88
C ASN A 138 -8.04 -10.94 10.94
N ALA A 139 -8.73 -12.07 10.81
CA ALA A 139 -9.86 -12.20 9.89
C ALA A 139 -11.01 -11.21 10.17
N ASP A 140 -11.32 -10.97 11.45
CA ASP A 140 -12.46 -10.12 11.86
C ASP A 140 -12.21 -8.64 11.53
N PHE A 141 -11.00 -8.17 11.78
CA PHE A 141 -10.59 -6.81 11.44
C PHE A 141 -10.54 -6.62 9.93
N ALA A 142 -9.77 -7.46 9.23
CA ALA A 142 -9.47 -7.31 7.81
C ALA A 142 -10.64 -7.60 6.86
N GLY A 143 -11.61 -8.39 7.31
CA GLY A 143 -12.83 -8.66 6.57
C GLY A 143 -13.84 -7.54 6.75
N GLU A 144 -14.77 -7.76 7.68
CA GLU A 144 -15.99 -6.99 7.76
C GLU A 144 -15.80 -5.62 8.43
N THR A 145 -14.96 -5.55 9.46
CA THR A 145 -14.71 -4.29 10.19
C THR A 145 -14.06 -3.26 9.29
N LEU A 146 -13.01 -3.65 8.56
CA LEU A 146 -12.30 -2.78 7.61
C LEU A 146 -13.23 -2.29 6.51
N ARG A 147 -13.97 -3.19 5.87
CA ARG A 147 -14.90 -2.85 4.78
C ARG A 147 -15.99 -1.89 5.22
N ARG A 148 -16.65 -2.14 6.36
CA ARG A 148 -17.72 -1.26 6.88
C ARG A 148 -17.19 0.12 7.24
N THR A 149 -16.06 0.17 7.96
CA THR A 149 -15.42 1.40 8.42
C THR A 149 -15.03 2.30 7.25
N LEU A 150 -14.40 1.74 6.22
CA LEU A 150 -13.97 2.46 5.02
C LEU A 150 -15.14 2.98 4.20
N THR A 151 -16.11 2.12 3.89
CA THR A 151 -17.28 2.50 3.08
C THR A 151 -18.15 3.57 3.75
N ALA A 152 -18.30 3.51 5.07
CA ALA A 152 -19.02 4.54 5.83
C ALA A 152 -18.30 5.89 5.83
N ARG A 153 -16.96 5.90 5.90
CA ARG A 153 -16.14 7.12 5.95
C ARG A 153 -15.91 7.77 4.58
N ALA A 154 -15.98 6.99 3.50
CA ALA A 154 -15.77 7.47 2.14
C ALA A 154 -17.02 8.15 1.55
N GLN A 155 -17.52 9.16 2.25
CA GLN A 155 -18.61 10.03 1.82
C GLN A 155 -18.10 11.47 1.78
N PRO A 156 -18.41 12.29 0.75
CA PRO A 156 -19.17 12.01 -0.50
C PRO A 156 -18.38 11.21 -1.58
N PRO A 157 -18.90 10.96 -2.80
CA PRO A 157 -18.27 10.10 -3.83
C PRO A 157 -16.83 10.45 -4.25
N SER A 158 -16.42 11.71 -4.09
CA SER A 158 -15.05 12.20 -4.35
C SER A 158 -14.15 12.16 -3.10
N SER A 159 -14.47 11.27 -2.16
CA SER A 159 -13.67 11.04 -0.96
C SER A 159 -12.93 9.72 -1.02
N ALA A 160 -11.77 9.69 -0.36
CA ALA A 160 -11.08 8.48 0.03
C ALA A 160 -11.10 8.33 1.55
N ALA A 161 -11.27 7.11 2.03
CA ALA A 161 -11.07 6.76 3.43
C ALA A 161 -9.95 5.73 3.50
N ILE A 162 -9.06 5.85 4.48
CA ILE A 162 -7.91 4.98 4.66
C ILE A 162 -7.89 4.45 6.08
N ILE A 163 -7.67 3.15 6.22
CA ILE A 163 -7.31 2.53 7.49
C ILE A 163 -5.82 2.19 7.43
N TRP A 164 -5.09 2.66 8.43
CA TRP A 164 -3.67 2.39 8.61
C TRP A 164 -3.50 1.51 9.84
N LEU A 165 -3.35 0.21 9.65
CA LEU A 165 -2.97 -0.71 10.71
C LEU A 165 -1.44 -0.85 10.72
N THR A 166 -0.82 -0.33 11.77
CA THR A 166 0.60 -0.52 12.10
C THR A 166 0.74 -0.87 13.58
N THR A 167 1.92 -1.29 13.97
CA THR A 167 2.15 -2.04 15.21
C THR A 167 3.21 -1.41 16.12
N ASP A 168 3.76 -0.24 15.79
CA ASP A 168 4.93 0.30 16.49
C ASP A 168 4.65 1.68 17.06
N THR A 169 3.99 1.71 18.23
CA THR A 169 3.63 2.90 19.02
C THR A 169 4.78 3.87 19.28
N ALA A 170 6.05 3.43 19.19
CA ALA A 170 7.22 4.30 19.33
C ALA A 170 7.65 4.97 18.01
N ARG A 171 7.16 4.49 16.86
CA ARG A 171 7.46 4.99 15.51
C ARG A 171 6.22 5.41 14.70
N GLU A 172 5.02 5.31 15.27
CA GLU A 172 3.77 5.64 14.55
C GLU A 172 3.73 7.10 14.13
N THR A 173 4.09 8.05 14.99
CA THR A 173 3.95 9.47 14.64
C THR A 173 4.85 9.88 13.47
N PRO A 174 6.15 9.55 13.42
CA PRO A 174 6.98 9.84 12.26
C PRO A 174 6.51 9.10 10.99
N ALA A 175 6.22 7.79 11.08
CA ALA A 175 5.79 7.00 9.93
C ALA A 175 4.42 7.44 9.38
N TYR A 176 3.50 7.81 10.27
CA TYR A 176 2.20 8.35 9.90
C TYR A 176 2.31 9.75 9.29
N ALA A 177 3.18 10.61 9.81
CA ALA A 177 3.45 11.91 9.22
C ALA A 177 4.08 11.78 7.82
N GLU A 178 5.05 10.87 7.65
CA GLU A 178 5.65 10.52 6.35
C GLU A 178 4.57 10.03 5.37
N PHE A 179 3.66 9.16 5.83
CA PHE A 179 2.54 8.70 5.02
C PHE A 179 1.63 9.83 4.54
N LEU A 180 1.19 10.70 5.47
CA LEU A 180 0.36 11.84 5.12
C LEU A 180 1.06 12.77 4.14
N SER A 181 2.37 12.99 4.32
CA SER A 181 3.19 13.75 3.38
C SER A 181 3.27 13.07 2.01
N GLY A 182 3.34 11.74 1.96
CA GLY A 182 3.31 10.98 0.71
C GLY A 182 2.00 11.08 -0.05
N LEU A 183 0.87 10.97 0.67
CA LEU A 183 -0.45 11.19 0.06
C LEU A 183 -0.58 12.61 -0.51
N ALA A 184 -0.09 13.61 0.22
CA ALA A 184 -0.12 14.98 -0.26
C ALA A 184 0.77 15.19 -1.50
N ALA A 185 1.94 14.53 -1.55
CA ALA A 185 2.85 14.64 -2.69
C ALA A 185 2.26 14.06 -3.99
N THR A 186 1.44 13.01 -3.91
CA THR A 186 0.84 12.36 -5.09
C THR A 186 -0.55 12.86 -5.44
N ASN A 187 -1.23 13.58 -4.54
CA ASN A 187 -2.59 14.05 -4.74
C ASN A 187 -2.67 15.26 -5.69
N THR A 188 -3.36 15.09 -6.81
CA THR A 188 -3.52 16.12 -7.85
C THR A 188 -4.83 16.92 -7.72
N ALA A 189 -5.74 16.54 -6.81
CA ALA A 189 -7.02 17.22 -6.62
C ALA A 189 -6.89 18.54 -5.84
N GLY A 190 -5.79 18.72 -5.09
CA GLY A 190 -5.50 19.93 -4.32
C GLY A 190 -4.93 21.10 -5.13
N GLU A 191 -4.42 20.85 -6.34
CA GLU A 191 -3.73 21.87 -7.16
C GLU A 191 -4.69 22.83 -7.90
N GLN A 192 -6.00 22.58 -7.90
CA GLN A 192 -7.00 23.43 -8.58
C GLN A 192 -7.66 24.48 -7.68
N SER A 193 -7.03 24.87 -6.57
CA SER A 193 -7.50 25.98 -5.73
C SER A 193 -6.39 27.00 -5.55
N SER A 194 -6.19 27.84 -6.56
CA SER A 194 -5.49 29.14 -6.47
C SER A 194 -6.07 30.10 -7.50
#